data_AF-A0A3D0N5R1-F1
#
_entry.id   AF-A0A3D0N5R1-F1
#
_cell.length_a   1.000
_cell.length_b   1.000
_cell.length_c   1.000
_cell.angle_alpha   90.00
_cell.angle_beta   90.00
_cell.angle_gamma   90.00
#
_symmetry.space_group_name_H-M   'P 1'
#
loop_
_entity.id
_entity.type
_entity.pdbx_description
1 polymer ?
#
loop_
_entity_poly.entity_id
_entity_poly.type
_entity_poly.pdbx_seq_one_letter_code
_entity_poly.pdbx_strand_id
1 'polypeptide(L)'
;MKALMIALMLGSTITPLAAQEVTLEEWPPREYLVRAIVDDIPGILNSYHPETGRFGTEPWICGDQNVIFTLAVAWSLEHPENPFYHSDEVLQAIAGGGVALVEAQDSAGRWRFDKKDGSYWGQIHMPWTYSRWIRAYDLVGEALPAEARETWERGLLLGFGEIARPYPDTGVHNIPTHHAMGLYIAGECFGNEDWKQRAREFMPKVVALQDPGGFWSEHSGPVIGYNYVYSEALGIYYAYAQDPVVLEALRRAALFHASVLFPNGSAMPSIDERQIYSAGINPGNPGFAHTPEGRGYLLSQLRRFAGEEMALINAELAASLLLYSSDGEVVMPEDIGEEGVAILGDNDALIRRGEAWSWGFSAYTAEVPDNRWIQDRHNLVDLFHEDLGLVAGGGNTKLQPYWSTFTVGDPSLLHHTPGDQNPNFTPEIALRWTADEAAVSRDGDLRRLDA
;
A
#
# COMPACT_ATOMS: atom_id res chain seq x y z
N MET A 1 16.70 69.52 -29.14
CA MET A 1 17.46 68.57 -29.98
C MET A 1 16.90 67.19 -29.67
N LYS A 2 16.30 66.54 -30.68
CA LYS A 2 15.59 65.26 -30.57
C LYS A 2 16.59 64.13 -30.35
N ALA A 3 16.35 63.24 -29.39
CA ALA A 3 16.92 61.91 -29.37
C ALA A 3 15.76 60.91 -29.42
N LEU A 4 15.73 60.18 -30.52
CA LEU A 4 14.74 59.19 -30.93
C LEU A 4 15.07 57.88 -30.19
N MET A 5 14.22 57.44 -29.27
CA MET A 5 14.32 56.10 -28.68
C MET A 5 13.39 55.17 -29.48
N ILE A 6 14.01 54.26 -30.23
CA ILE A 6 13.36 53.21 -31.01
C ILE A 6 12.88 52.15 -30.02
N ALA A 7 11.56 51.94 -29.98
CA ALA A 7 10.96 50.79 -29.32
C ALA A 7 11.19 49.54 -30.19
N LEU A 8 12.03 48.61 -29.74
CA LEU A 8 12.03 47.24 -30.25
C LEU A 8 10.84 46.51 -29.63
N MET A 9 9.79 46.28 -30.42
CA MET A 9 8.86 45.18 -30.14
C MET A 9 9.59 43.87 -30.39
N LEU A 10 10.08 43.25 -29.33
CA LEU A 10 10.41 41.82 -29.35
C LEU A 10 9.09 41.06 -29.34
N GLY A 11 8.71 40.56 -30.51
CA GLY A 11 7.66 39.55 -30.61
C GLY A 11 8.14 38.29 -29.90
N SER A 12 7.61 38.03 -28.71
CA SER A 12 7.72 36.74 -28.04
C SER A 12 6.94 35.73 -28.87
N THR A 13 7.63 35.04 -29.77
CA THR A 13 7.15 33.77 -30.30
C THR A 13 7.05 32.83 -29.11
N ILE A 14 5.83 32.54 -28.67
CA ILE A 14 5.54 31.42 -27.78
C ILE A 14 5.88 30.17 -28.58
N THR A 15 7.09 29.68 -28.40
CA THR A 15 7.45 28.33 -28.84
C THR A 15 6.56 27.39 -28.01
N PRO A 16 5.74 26.51 -28.61
CA PRO A 16 5.09 25.47 -27.84
C PRO A 16 6.20 24.70 -27.13
N LEU A 17 6.14 24.65 -25.79
CA LEU A 17 6.97 23.74 -25.01
C LEU A 17 6.66 22.35 -25.57
N ALA A 18 7.64 21.69 -26.18
CA ALA A 18 7.45 20.30 -26.59
C ALA A 18 7.06 19.53 -25.32
N ALA A 19 6.01 18.71 -25.40
CA ALA A 19 5.63 17.82 -24.31
C ALA A 19 6.87 17.05 -23.87
N GLN A 20 7.18 17.09 -22.57
CA GLN A 20 8.37 16.45 -22.05
C GLN A 20 8.22 14.94 -22.21
N GLU A 21 9.27 14.26 -22.65
CA GLU A 21 9.22 12.82 -22.91
C GLU A 21 8.95 12.08 -21.59
N VAL A 22 7.90 11.25 -21.56
CA VAL A 22 7.54 10.44 -20.40
C VAL A 22 8.44 9.21 -20.39
N THR A 23 9.36 9.13 -19.43
CA THR A 23 10.28 7.99 -19.27
C THR A 23 10.23 7.39 -17.87
N LEU A 24 10.69 6.15 -17.73
CA LEU A 24 10.89 5.44 -16.47
C LEU A 24 12.37 5.10 -16.27
N GLU A 25 13.29 5.96 -16.75
CA GLU A 25 14.73 5.70 -16.70
C GLU A 25 15.35 6.12 -15.36
N GLU A 26 14.83 7.18 -14.75
CA GLU A 26 15.35 7.79 -13.52
C GLU A 26 14.28 7.91 -12.44
N TRP A 27 14.72 8.03 -11.20
CA TRP A 27 13.84 8.26 -10.05
C TRP A 27 13.94 9.70 -9.53
N PRO A 28 12.81 10.36 -9.24
CA PRO A 28 11.43 9.93 -9.50
C PRO A 28 11.03 10.17 -10.97
N PRO A 29 10.18 9.31 -11.56
CA PRO A 29 9.69 9.50 -12.93
C PRO A 29 8.58 10.56 -12.97
N ARG A 30 8.94 11.82 -12.70
CA ARG A 30 7.99 12.89 -12.40
C ARG A 30 6.92 13.07 -13.47
N GLU A 31 7.29 13.14 -14.74
CA GLU A 31 6.35 13.35 -15.85
C GLU A 31 5.33 12.22 -15.98
N TYR A 32 5.76 10.96 -15.75
CA TYR A 32 4.86 9.81 -15.70
C TYR A 32 3.85 9.93 -14.55
N LEU A 33 4.30 10.33 -13.37
CA LEU A 33 3.43 10.50 -12.19
C LEU A 33 2.42 11.64 -12.40
N VAL A 34 2.85 12.79 -12.95
CA VAL A 34 1.94 13.90 -13.26
C VAL A 34 0.90 13.48 -14.29
N ARG A 35 1.34 12.77 -15.33
CA ARG A 35 0.44 12.27 -16.38
C ARG A 35 -0.63 11.34 -15.80
N ALA A 36 -0.24 10.39 -14.95
CA ALA A 36 -1.16 9.49 -14.26
C ALA A 36 -2.20 10.24 -13.41
N ILE A 37 -1.79 11.30 -12.70
CA ILE A 37 -2.71 12.13 -11.93
C ILE A 37 -3.71 12.83 -12.84
N VAL A 38 -3.23 13.54 -13.87
CA VAL A 38 -4.05 14.37 -14.75
C VAL A 38 -5.06 13.53 -15.55
N ASP A 39 -4.67 12.32 -15.97
CA ASP A 39 -5.51 11.43 -16.78
C ASP A 39 -6.77 10.95 -16.02
N ASP A 40 -6.66 10.67 -14.72
CA ASP A 40 -7.77 10.16 -13.90
C ASP A 40 -8.75 11.24 -13.40
N ILE A 41 -8.32 12.50 -13.28
CA ILE A 41 -9.15 13.57 -12.66
C ILE A 41 -10.54 13.70 -13.30
N PRO A 42 -10.71 13.71 -14.63
CA PRO A 42 -12.04 13.76 -15.24
C PRO A 42 -12.94 12.59 -14.81
N GLY A 43 -12.37 11.38 -14.70
CA GLY A 43 -13.09 10.19 -14.23
C GLY A 43 -13.53 10.32 -12.77
N ILE A 44 -12.66 10.87 -11.92
CA ILE A 44 -12.98 11.15 -10.51
C ILE A 44 -14.11 12.18 -10.40
N LEU A 45 -14.01 13.31 -11.12
CA LEU A 45 -15.04 14.36 -11.12
C LEU A 45 -16.39 13.86 -11.63
N ASN A 46 -16.41 12.97 -12.62
CA ASN A 46 -17.65 12.34 -13.10
C ASN A 46 -18.35 11.49 -12.04
N SER A 47 -17.65 11.06 -10.98
CA SER A 47 -18.24 10.31 -9.87
C SER A 47 -18.77 11.21 -8.74
N TYR A 48 -18.56 12.52 -8.83
CA TYR A 48 -19.02 13.50 -7.83
C TYR A 48 -20.52 13.77 -7.94
N HIS A 49 -21.20 13.81 -6.80
CA HIS A 49 -22.63 14.09 -6.67
C HIS A 49 -22.82 15.44 -5.95
N PRO A 50 -22.97 16.57 -6.66
CA PRO A 50 -22.97 17.92 -6.08
C PRO A 50 -24.01 18.13 -4.97
N GLU A 51 -25.17 17.47 -5.06
CA GLU A 51 -26.25 17.59 -4.09
C GLU A 51 -25.93 17.00 -2.71
N THR A 52 -24.94 16.10 -2.64
CA THR A 52 -24.59 15.38 -1.40
C THR A 52 -23.12 15.54 -1.02
N GLY A 53 -22.30 16.14 -1.89
CA GLY A 53 -20.85 16.16 -1.75
C GLY A 53 -20.19 14.80 -1.90
N ARG A 54 -20.92 13.72 -2.19
CA ARG A 54 -20.38 12.35 -2.24
C ARG A 54 -19.71 12.05 -3.58
N PHE A 55 -18.84 11.04 -3.56
CA PHE A 55 -18.19 10.43 -4.71
C PHE A 55 -18.62 8.97 -4.81
N GLY A 56 -18.39 8.35 -5.96
CA GLY A 56 -18.61 6.92 -6.18
C GLY A 56 -20.07 6.56 -6.45
N THR A 57 -20.44 5.33 -6.08
CA THR A 57 -21.74 4.72 -6.40
C THR A 57 -22.41 4.14 -5.16
N GLU A 58 -23.72 3.92 -5.21
CA GLU A 58 -24.43 3.25 -4.11
C GLU A 58 -24.11 1.74 -4.04
N PRO A 59 -24.02 1.14 -2.84
CA PRO A 59 -24.10 1.80 -1.54
C PRO A 59 -22.87 2.68 -1.26
N TRP A 60 -23.09 3.92 -0.83
CA TRP A 60 -22.00 4.83 -0.48
C TRP A 60 -21.23 4.31 0.74
N ILE A 61 -19.89 4.38 0.68
CA ILE A 61 -18.99 4.08 1.79
C ILE A 61 -17.99 5.22 1.98
N CYS A 62 -17.50 5.43 3.20
CA CYS A 62 -16.52 6.49 3.48
C CYS A 62 -15.26 6.40 2.58
N GLY A 63 -14.87 5.19 2.18
CA GLY A 63 -13.76 4.95 1.26
C GLY A 63 -13.96 5.55 -0.14
N ASP A 64 -15.20 5.82 -0.57
CA ASP A 64 -15.44 6.51 -1.86
C ASP A 64 -14.88 7.93 -1.85
N GLN A 65 -14.70 8.53 -0.67
CA GLN A 65 -14.14 9.87 -0.49
C GLN A 65 -12.61 9.89 -0.55
N ASN A 66 -11.94 8.74 -0.61
CA ASN A 66 -10.48 8.68 -0.65
C ASN A 66 -9.88 9.49 -1.82
N VAL A 67 -10.64 9.64 -2.91
CA VAL A 67 -10.28 10.42 -4.11
C VAL A 67 -10.05 11.91 -3.84
N ILE A 68 -10.54 12.47 -2.73
CA ILE A 68 -10.30 13.88 -2.37
C ILE A 68 -8.81 14.19 -2.23
N PHE A 69 -8.00 13.21 -1.82
CA PHE A 69 -6.55 13.38 -1.73
C PHE A 69 -5.94 13.61 -3.12
N THR A 70 -6.28 12.77 -4.09
CA THR A 70 -5.80 12.91 -5.48
C THR A 70 -6.24 14.23 -6.10
N LEU A 71 -7.50 14.63 -5.87
CA LEU A 71 -7.99 15.94 -6.32
C LEU A 71 -7.21 17.09 -5.67
N ALA A 72 -6.92 17.00 -4.38
CA ALA A 72 -6.12 18.01 -3.67
C ALA A 72 -4.69 18.11 -4.22
N VAL A 73 -4.07 16.99 -4.60
CA VAL A 73 -2.77 17.00 -5.29
C VAL A 73 -2.88 17.66 -6.66
N ALA A 74 -3.85 17.27 -7.48
CA ALA A 74 -4.05 17.89 -8.79
C ALA A 74 -4.37 19.39 -8.68
N TRP A 75 -5.08 19.82 -7.65
CA TRP A 75 -5.39 21.23 -7.44
C TRP A 75 -4.16 22.05 -7.01
N SER A 76 -3.26 21.48 -6.21
CA SER A 76 -2.08 22.18 -5.65
C SER A 76 -0.81 22.06 -6.51
N LEU A 77 -0.78 21.14 -7.47
CA LEU A 77 0.40 20.86 -8.27
C LEU A 77 0.56 21.85 -9.43
N GLU A 78 1.50 22.80 -9.31
CA GLU A 78 1.90 23.64 -10.44
C GLU A 78 2.66 22.79 -11.49
N HIS A 79 2.05 22.59 -12.65
CA HIS A 79 2.67 21.89 -13.77
C HIS A 79 2.11 22.35 -15.12
N PRO A 80 2.92 22.50 -16.18
CA PRO A 80 2.43 22.89 -17.50
C PRO A 80 1.36 21.94 -18.08
N GLU A 81 1.44 20.65 -17.76
CA GLU A 81 0.47 19.64 -18.22
C GLU A 81 -0.72 19.44 -17.28
N ASN A 82 -0.77 20.15 -16.14
CA ASN A 82 -1.85 20.01 -15.18
C ASN A 82 -2.87 21.15 -15.33
N PRO A 83 -4.02 20.94 -16.02
CA PRO A 83 -5.03 21.96 -16.19
C PRO A 83 -5.86 22.21 -14.92
N PHE A 84 -5.69 21.40 -13.88
CA PHE A 84 -6.48 21.45 -12.65
C PHE A 84 -5.85 22.32 -11.56
N TYR A 85 -4.63 22.83 -11.80
CA TYR A 85 -3.94 23.72 -10.87
C TYR A 85 -4.81 24.94 -10.55
N HIS A 86 -5.17 25.10 -9.27
CA HIS A 86 -6.09 26.13 -8.77
C HIS A 86 -7.47 26.18 -9.46
N SER A 87 -7.97 25.05 -9.95
CA SER A 87 -9.32 24.96 -10.52
C SER A 87 -10.41 25.11 -9.47
N ASP A 88 -11.35 26.05 -9.67
CA ASP A 88 -12.50 26.26 -8.80
C ASP A 88 -13.43 25.03 -8.73
N GLU A 89 -13.63 24.35 -9.86
CA GLU A 89 -14.45 23.14 -9.95
C GLU A 89 -13.88 22.02 -9.07
N VAL A 90 -12.56 21.80 -9.18
CA VAL A 90 -11.87 20.78 -8.39
C VAL A 90 -11.91 21.14 -6.91
N LEU A 91 -11.70 22.41 -6.55
CA LEU A 91 -11.76 22.87 -5.16
C LEU A 91 -13.15 22.69 -4.54
N GLN A 92 -14.22 22.95 -5.30
CA GLN A 92 -15.59 22.72 -4.86
C GLN A 92 -15.88 21.23 -4.62
N ALA A 93 -15.42 20.36 -5.51
CA ALA A 93 -15.58 18.91 -5.36
C ALA A 93 -14.81 18.38 -4.15
N ILE A 94 -13.57 18.87 -3.93
CA ILE A 94 -12.79 18.56 -2.72
C ILE A 94 -13.58 18.98 -1.48
N ALA A 95 -13.97 20.25 -1.39
CA ALA A 95 -14.68 20.82 -0.24
C ALA A 95 -15.92 19.99 0.13
N GLY A 96 -16.77 19.69 -0.87
CA GLY A 96 -17.96 18.86 -0.68
C GLY A 96 -17.66 17.45 -0.19
N GLY A 97 -16.61 16.81 -0.71
CA GLY A 97 -16.20 15.46 -0.30
C GLY A 97 -15.87 15.34 1.19
N GLY A 98 -15.11 16.29 1.73
CA GLY A 98 -14.82 16.27 3.16
C GLY A 98 -16.00 16.72 4.03
N VAL A 99 -16.92 17.56 3.53
CA VAL A 99 -18.19 17.84 4.23
C VAL A 99 -19.02 16.55 4.34
N ALA A 100 -19.14 15.78 3.25
CA ALA A 100 -19.84 14.51 3.23
C ALA A 100 -19.24 13.49 4.22
N LEU A 101 -17.91 13.49 4.39
CA LEU A 101 -17.27 12.69 5.43
C LEU A 101 -17.76 13.07 6.84
N VAL A 102 -17.77 14.37 7.16
CA VAL A 102 -18.19 14.88 8.49
C VAL A 102 -19.66 14.56 8.76
N GLU A 103 -20.53 14.73 7.77
CA GLU A 103 -21.96 14.42 7.92
C GLU A 103 -22.24 12.94 8.18
N ALA A 104 -21.37 12.05 7.68
CA ALA A 104 -21.48 10.61 7.88
C ALA A 104 -20.78 10.09 9.15
N GLN A 105 -20.01 10.93 9.85
CA GLN A 105 -19.35 10.54 11.10
C GLN A 105 -20.37 10.31 12.23
N ASP A 106 -20.10 9.32 13.07
CA ASP A 106 -20.77 9.18 14.36
C ASP A 106 -20.26 10.21 15.38
N SER A 107 -20.81 10.19 16.59
CA SER A 107 -20.43 11.13 17.66
C SER A 107 -18.98 10.98 18.16
N ALA A 108 -18.25 9.95 17.72
CA ALA A 108 -16.84 9.72 18.02
C ALA A 108 -15.96 9.86 16.76
N GLY A 109 -16.49 10.41 15.66
CA GLY A 109 -15.77 10.57 14.40
C GLY A 109 -15.65 9.29 13.57
N ARG A 110 -16.31 8.18 13.95
CA ARG A 110 -16.19 6.91 13.21
C ARG A 110 -17.19 6.85 12.07
N TRP A 111 -16.90 5.99 11.10
CA TRP A 111 -17.87 5.59 10.09
C TRP A 111 -18.25 4.13 10.25
N ARG A 112 -19.41 3.78 9.69
CA ARG A 112 -19.76 2.39 9.46
C ARG A 112 -18.73 1.77 8.51
N PHE A 113 -18.17 0.63 8.88
CA PHE A 113 -17.31 -0.16 8.03
C PHE A 113 -18.16 -1.01 7.07
N ASP A 114 -18.88 -0.32 6.20
CA ASP A 114 -19.65 -0.93 5.13
C ASP A 114 -18.74 -1.29 3.94
N LYS A 115 -19.12 -2.33 3.20
CA LYS A 115 -18.48 -2.78 1.97
C LYS A 115 -19.45 -2.64 0.80
N LYS A 116 -18.92 -2.54 -0.42
CA LYS A 116 -19.73 -2.46 -1.65
C LYS A 116 -20.60 -3.70 -1.89
N ASP A 117 -20.24 -4.84 -1.30
CA ASP A 117 -21.05 -6.08 -1.32
C ASP A 117 -22.22 -6.07 -0.31
N GLY A 118 -22.41 -4.98 0.45
CA GLY A 118 -23.44 -4.82 1.46
C GLY A 118 -23.08 -5.36 2.84
N SER A 119 -21.88 -5.95 3.02
CA SER A 119 -21.44 -6.41 4.35
C SER A 119 -21.06 -5.25 5.26
N TYR A 120 -21.32 -5.41 6.57
CA TYR A 120 -21.03 -4.44 7.63
C TYR A 120 -20.11 -5.04 8.70
N TRP A 121 -19.03 -4.34 9.00
CA TRP A 121 -17.93 -4.84 9.83
C TRP A 121 -17.74 -4.06 11.14
N GLY A 122 -18.73 -3.26 11.54
CA GLY A 122 -18.68 -2.47 12.78
C GLY A 122 -18.40 -0.98 12.54
N GLN A 123 -18.23 -0.23 13.63
CA GLN A 123 -17.82 1.18 13.57
C GLN A 123 -16.29 1.27 13.61
N ILE A 124 -15.71 2.13 12.79
CA ILE A 124 -14.26 2.27 12.69
C ILE A 124 -13.83 3.71 12.45
N HIS A 125 -12.74 4.12 13.09
CA HIS A 125 -11.93 5.25 12.60
C HIS A 125 -11.21 4.76 11.34
N MET A 126 -11.81 4.92 10.16
CA MET A 126 -11.27 4.32 8.92
C MET A 126 -9.87 4.89 8.62
N PRO A 127 -8.77 4.11 8.77
CA PRO A 127 -7.41 4.65 8.70
C PRO A 127 -7.09 5.25 7.33
N TRP A 128 -7.51 4.58 6.26
CA TRP A 128 -7.25 5.00 4.89
C TRP A 128 -7.88 6.35 4.59
N THR A 129 -9.15 6.50 4.96
CA THR A 129 -9.93 7.73 4.78
C THR A 129 -9.37 8.86 5.64
N TYR A 130 -9.05 8.62 6.90
CA TYR A 130 -8.42 9.65 7.74
C TYR A 130 -7.07 10.12 7.19
N SER A 131 -6.22 9.19 6.74
CA SER A 131 -4.93 9.53 6.14
C SER A 131 -5.09 10.41 4.90
N ARG A 132 -5.99 10.02 3.99
CA ARG A 132 -6.22 10.77 2.74
C ARG A 132 -6.87 12.12 3.01
N TRP A 133 -7.79 12.18 3.97
CA TRP A 133 -8.47 13.41 4.35
C TRP A 133 -7.54 14.43 5.01
N ILE A 134 -6.67 14.01 5.94
CA ILE A 134 -5.72 14.95 6.57
C ILE A 134 -4.65 15.42 5.58
N ARG A 135 -4.16 14.54 4.70
CA ARG A 135 -3.19 14.91 3.65
C ARG A 135 -3.82 15.84 2.61
N ALA A 136 -5.11 15.68 2.30
CA ALA A 136 -5.83 16.64 1.47
C ALA A 136 -5.95 18.00 2.18
N TYR A 137 -6.30 18.00 3.47
CA TYR A 137 -6.42 19.23 4.27
C TYR A 137 -5.09 19.98 4.37
N ASP A 138 -3.97 19.27 4.52
CA ASP A 138 -2.62 19.85 4.51
C ASP A 138 -2.33 20.65 3.23
N LEU A 139 -2.84 20.18 2.08
CA LEU A 139 -2.63 20.81 0.78
C LEU A 139 -3.59 21.96 0.50
N VAL A 140 -4.87 21.83 0.88
CA VAL A 140 -5.94 22.76 0.44
C VAL A 140 -6.64 23.50 1.56
N GLY A 141 -6.33 23.23 2.83
CA GLY A 141 -7.08 23.72 3.98
C GLY A 141 -7.26 25.24 3.99
N GLU A 142 -6.23 25.99 3.61
CA GLU A 142 -6.27 27.46 3.50
C GLU A 142 -7.07 27.97 2.29
N ALA A 143 -7.22 27.16 1.24
CA ALA A 143 -7.98 27.50 0.05
C ALA A 143 -9.46 27.13 0.14
N LEU A 144 -9.84 26.22 1.05
CA LEU A 144 -11.23 25.80 1.21
C LEU A 144 -12.14 27.00 1.54
N PRO A 145 -13.39 27.02 1.03
CA PRO A 145 -14.41 27.97 1.48
C PRO A 145 -14.56 27.90 3.01
N ALA A 146 -14.70 29.05 3.67
CA ALA A 146 -14.62 29.15 5.13
C ALA A 146 -15.58 28.19 5.88
N GLU A 147 -16.81 28.03 5.41
CA GLU A 147 -17.80 27.11 6.00
C GLU A 147 -17.42 25.64 5.83
N ALA A 148 -16.90 25.27 4.66
CA ALA A 148 -16.40 23.92 4.40
C ALA A 148 -15.16 23.64 5.26
N ARG A 149 -14.23 24.60 5.35
CA ARG A 149 -13.05 24.51 6.21
C ARG A 149 -13.43 24.28 7.67
N GLU A 150 -14.32 25.11 8.23
CA GLU A 150 -14.78 24.94 9.62
C GLU A 150 -15.40 23.56 9.85
N THR A 151 -16.16 23.06 8.87
CA THR A 151 -16.77 21.73 8.92
C THR A 151 -15.71 20.62 8.91
N TRP A 152 -14.70 20.74 8.04
CA TRP A 152 -13.56 19.81 7.99
C TRP A 152 -12.78 19.79 9.29
N GLU A 153 -12.36 20.97 9.78
CA GLU A 153 -11.60 21.11 11.02
C GLU A 153 -12.35 20.46 12.18
N ARG A 154 -13.67 20.67 12.30
CA ARG A 154 -14.50 20.02 13.32
C ARG A 154 -14.44 18.50 13.26
N GLY A 155 -14.60 17.89 12.08
CA GLY A 155 -14.61 16.43 11.96
C GLY A 155 -13.22 15.78 12.07
N LEU A 156 -12.18 16.46 11.57
CA LEU A 156 -10.79 16.03 11.72
C LEU A 156 -10.34 16.12 13.19
N LEU A 157 -10.64 17.24 13.89
CA LEU A 157 -10.32 17.40 15.30
C LEU A 157 -11.06 16.39 16.20
N LEU A 158 -12.35 16.13 15.91
CA LEU A 158 -13.12 15.09 16.61
C LEU A 158 -12.47 13.71 16.41
N GLY A 159 -12.19 13.36 15.16
CA GLY A 159 -11.59 12.08 14.78
C GLY A 159 -10.24 11.83 15.40
N PHE A 160 -9.28 12.72 15.12
CA PHE A 160 -7.92 12.58 15.63
C PHE A 160 -7.85 12.74 17.15
N GLY A 161 -8.75 13.53 17.76
CA GLY A 161 -8.89 13.58 19.22
C GLY A 161 -9.24 12.24 19.85
N GLU A 162 -10.09 11.44 19.21
CA GLU A 162 -10.43 10.08 19.64
C GLU A 162 -9.31 9.08 19.29
N ILE A 163 -8.75 9.16 18.08
CA ILE A 163 -7.64 8.31 17.62
C ILE A 163 -6.41 8.48 18.53
N ALA A 164 -6.11 9.68 19.01
CA ALA A 164 -4.92 9.96 19.81
C ALA A 164 -4.93 9.29 21.20
N ARG A 165 -6.11 9.06 21.79
CA ARG A 165 -6.26 8.61 23.19
C ARG A 165 -5.46 7.35 23.55
N PRO A 166 -5.51 6.26 22.77
CA PRO A 166 -4.78 5.05 23.10
C PRO A 166 -3.28 5.13 22.79
N TYR A 167 -2.77 6.17 22.13
CA TYR A 167 -1.34 6.28 21.81
C TYR A 167 -0.53 6.85 22.98
N PRO A 168 0.72 6.39 23.15
CA PRO A 168 1.44 5.41 22.33
C PRO A 168 1.21 3.95 22.77
N ASP A 169 0.28 3.68 23.67
CA ASP A 169 0.15 2.40 24.39
C ASP A 169 -0.71 1.35 23.67
N THR A 170 -1.34 1.70 22.55
CA THR A 170 -2.07 0.76 21.70
C THR A 170 -1.15 -0.37 21.20
N GLY A 171 -1.74 -1.53 20.90
CA GLY A 171 -1.05 -2.63 20.24
C GLY A 171 -0.56 -2.23 18.86
N VAL A 172 0.60 -2.76 18.46
CA VAL A 172 1.12 -2.59 17.10
C VAL A 172 0.38 -3.53 16.15
N HIS A 173 -0.26 -2.94 15.15
CA HIS A 173 -0.95 -3.61 14.07
C HIS A 173 -1.07 -2.63 12.89
N ASN A 174 -1.46 -3.12 11.72
CA ASN A 174 -1.51 -2.35 10.49
C ASN A 174 -2.37 -1.06 10.58
N ILE A 175 -3.54 -1.12 11.22
CA ILE A 175 -4.46 0.01 11.45
C ILE A 175 -3.83 1.04 12.41
N PRO A 176 -3.40 0.68 13.64
CA PRO A 176 -2.69 1.61 14.52
C PRO A 176 -1.44 2.26 13.90
N THR A 177 -0.69 1.55 13.06
CA THR A 177 0.46 2.16 12.37
C THR A 177 0.01 3.27 11.42
N HIS A 178 -1.03 3.03 10.62
CA HIS A 178 -1.52 4.04 9.69
C HIS A 178 -2.18 5.24 10.39
N HIS A 179 -2.91 4.98 11.49
CA HIS A 179 -3.42 6.03 12.37
C HIS A 179 -2.32 6.87 12.99
N ALA A 180 -1.20 6.28 13.44
CA ALA A 180 -0.09 7.05 13.98
C ALA A 180 0.52 7.99 12.93
N MET A 181 0.63 7.55 11.67
CA MET A 181 1.09 8.40 10.57
C MET A 181 0.11 9.57 10.36
N GLY A 182 -1.19 9.29 10.25
CA GLY A 182 -2.20 10.34 10.12
C GLY A 182 -2.23 11.30 11.32
N LEU A 183 -2.04 10.78 12.53
CA LEU A 183 -2.01 11.54 13.78
C LEU A 183 -0.82 12.52 13.82
N TYR A 184 0.35 12.10 13.32
CA TYR A 184 1.49 12.99 13.19
C TYR A 184 1.17 14.17 12.27
N ILE A 185 0.63 13.89 11.07
CA ILE A 185 0.26 14.91 10.09
C ILE A 185 -0.81 15.85 10.65
N ALA A 186 -1.84 15.30 11.33
CA ALA A 186 -2.85 16.11 11.99
C ALA A 186 -2.23 17.02 13.07
N GLY A 187 -1.23 16.51 13.80
CA GLY A 187 -0.46 17.30 14.74
C GLY A 187 0.29 18.47 14.09
N GLU A 188 0.81 18.32 12.86
CA GLU A 188 1.38 19.43 12.11
C GLU A 188 0.30 20.42 11.64
N CYS A 189 -0.77 19.94 11.00
CA CYS A 189 -1.83 20.79 10.46
C CYS A 189 -2.55 21.64 11.53
N PHE A 190 -2.69 21.11 12.76
CA PHE A 190 -3.40 21.77 13.85
C PHE A 190 -2.48 22.31 14.96
N GLY A 191 -1.16 22.24 14.79
CA GLY A 191 -0.19 22.68 15.79
C GLY A 191 -0.31 21.94 17.13
N ASN A 192 -0.66 20.65 17.10
CA ASN A 192 -0.85 19.83 18.29
C ASN A 192 0.40 18.97 18.57
N GLU A 193 1.27 19.49 19.45
CA GLU A 193 2.53 18.82 19.82
C GLU A 193 2.33 17.49 20.56
N ASP A 194 1.24 17.33 21.34
CA ASP A 194 0.94 16.07 22.03
C ASP A 194 0.65 14.95 21.02
N TRP A 195 -0.10 15.25 19.96
CA TRP A 195 -0.38 14.28 18.89
C TRP A 195 0.89 13.85 18.15
N LYS A 196 1.76 14.81 17.82
CA LYS A 196 3.06 14.52 17.19
C LYS A 196 3.93 13.64 18.09
N GLN A 197 4.01 13.97 19.38
CA GLN A 197 4.79 13.22 20.35
C GLN A 197 4.30 11.79 20.50
N ARG A 198 2.99 11.58 20.63
CA ARG A 198 2.38 10.23 20.70
C ARG A 198 2.70 9.38 19.49
N ALA A 199 2.62 9.96 18.28
CA ALA A 199 3.00 9.26 17.06
C ALA A 199 4.51 8.94 17.03
N ARG A 200 5.39 9.89 17.38
CA ARG A 200 6.84 9.69 17.48
C ARG A 200 7.24 8.62 18.50
N GLU A 201 6.49 8.47 19.59
CA GLU A 201 6.72 7.41 20.58
C GLU A 201 6.22 6.04 20.12
N PHE A 202 5.23 6.01 19.22
CA PHE A 202 4.66 4.77 18.70
C PHE A 202 5.47 4.18 17.54
N MET A 203 5.93 5.01 16.59
CA MET A 203 6.63 4.52 15.38
C MET A 203 7.85 3.62 15.66
N PRO A 204 8.73 3.92 16.64
CA PRO A 204 9.83 3.01 17.00
C PRO A 204 9.36 1.62 17.47
N LYS A 205 8.17 1.52 18.10
CA LYS A 205 7.60 0.23 18.50
C LYS A 205 7.21 -0.62 17.28
N VAL A 206 6.72 0.03 16.22
CA VAL A 206 6.42 -0.62 14.94
C VAL A 206 7.71 -1.14 14.30
N VAL A 207 8.74 -0.30 14.22
CA VAL A 207 10.07 -0.67 13.70
C VAL A 207 10.67 -1.85 14.46
N ALA A 208 10.56 -1.84 15.80
CA ALA A 208 11.13 -2.88 16.65
C ALA A 208 10.47 -4.26 16.47
N LEU A 209 9.24 -4.31 15.95
CA LEU A 209 8.50 -5.53 15.68
C LEU A 209 8.66 -6.04 14.24
N GLN A 210 9.42 -5.35 13.39
CA GLN A 210 9.73 -5.86 12.06
C GLN A 210 10.64 -7.09 12.19
N ASP A 211 10.25 -8.17 11.52
CA ASP A 211 11.07 -9.36 11.38
C ASP A 211 12.42 -9.01 10.74
N PRO A 212 13.54 -9.64 11.14
CA PRO A 212 14.83 -9.45 10.49
C PRO A 212 14.82 -9.65 8.97
N GLY A 213 13.93 -10.52 8.46
CA GLY A 213 13.68 -10.75 7.04
C GLY A 213 12.98 -9.60 6.32
N GLY A 214 12.60 -8.52 7.01
CA GLY A 214 12.09 -7.28 6.41
C GLY A 214 10.56 -7.20 6.29
N PHE A 215 9.83 -8.06 6.99
CA PHE A 215 8.36 -8.04 6.99
C PHE A 215 7.76 -7.85 8.38
N TRP A 216 6.48 -7.48 8.46
CA TRP A 216 5.70 -7.57 9.70
C TRP A 216 4.76 -8.77 9.64
N SER A 217 4.83 -9.65 10.63
CA SER A 217 3.93 -10.80 10.76
C SER A 217 2.63 -10.41 11.47
N GLU A 218 1.51 -11.00 11.08
CA GLU A 218 0.24 -10.92 11.84
C GLU A 218 -0.07 -12.20 12.63
N HIS A 219 0.59 -13.31 12.33
CA HIS A 219 0.43 -14.58 13.04
C HIS A 219 1.66 -15.48 12.90
N SER A 220 1.89 -16.09 11.74
CA SER A 220 3.10 -16.89 11.49
C SER A 220 3.66 -16.59 10.11
N GLY A 221 4.85 -15.99 10.04
CA GLY A 221 5.54 -15.64 8.79
C GLY A 221 5.00 -14.39 8.08
N PRO A 222 5.38 -14.18 6.80
CA PRO A 222 5.05 -12.95 6.08
C PRO A 222 3.58 -12.80 5.70
N VAL A 223 3.14 -11.55 5.68
CA VAL A 223 1.94 -11.11 4.95
C VAL A 223 2.38 -10.03 3.96
N ILE A 224 2.64 -10.41 2.71
CA ILE A 224 3.26 -9.51 1.72
C ILE A 224 2.36 -8.29 1.49
N GLY A 225 1.05 -8.52 1.35
CA GLY A 225 0.06 -7.45 1.18
C GLY A 225 0.07 -6.42 2.32
N TYR A 226 0.17 -6.86 3.57
CA TYR A 226 0.18 -5.95 4.72
C TYR A 226 1.55 -5.33 4.97
N ASN A 227 2.63 -5.94 4.49
CA ASN A 227 3.94 -5.31 4.53
C ASN A 227 3.96 -3.97 3.77
N TYR A 228 3.20 -3.85 2.68
CA TYR A 228 2.97 -2.57 2.00
C TYR A 228 2.29 -1.54 2.90
N VAL A 229 1.32 -1.95 3.72
CA VAL A 229 0.60 -1.04 4.64
C VAL A 229 1.56 -0.40 5.65
N TYR A 230 2.39 -1.22 6.31
CA TYR A 230 3.37 -0.71 7.26
C TYR A 230 4.39 0.19 6.57
N SER A 231 4.90 -0.25 5.41
CA SER A 231 5.87 0.52 4.63
C SER A 231 5.30 1.88 4.18
N GLU A 232 4.06 1.92 3.70
CA GLU A 232 3.39 3.17 3.30
C GLU A 232 3.28 4.14 4.48
N ALA A 233 2.78 3.66 5.62
CA ALA A 233 2.63 4.49 6.81
C ALA A 233 3.97 5.05 7.30
N LEU A 234 5.01 4.21 7.37
CA LEU A 234 6.34 4.61 7.80
C LEU A 234 7.01 5.57 6.81
N GLY A 235 6.83 5.37 5.50
CA GLY A 235 7.36 6.27 4.47
C GLY A 235 6.71 7.65 4.50
N ILE A 236 5.37 7.70 4.49
CA ILE A 236 4.66 8.98 4.59
C ILE A 236 5.01 9.67 5.91
N TYR A 237 5.08 8.94 7.02
CA TYR A 237 5.54 9.48 8.29
C TYR A 237 6.96 10.07 8.18
N TYR A 238 7.89 9.37 7.54
CA TYR A 238 9.24 9.88 7.33
C TYR A 238 9.24 11.19 6.53
N ALA A 239 8.43 11.28 5.47
CA ALA A 239 8.33 12.48 4.65
C ALA A 239 7.99 13.73 5.47
N TYR A 240 7.11 13.62 6.48
CA TYR A 240 6.78 14.72 7.39
C TYR A 240 7.75 14.86 8.57
N ALA A 241 8.03 13.76 9.26
CA ALA A 241 8.70 13.78 10.55
C ALA A 241 10.23 13.77 10.46
N GLN A 242 10.77 13.37 9.31
CA GLN A 242 12.21 13.15 9.04
C GLN A 242 12.89 12.34 10.15
N ASP A 243 12.19 11.35 10.70
CA ASP A 243 12.69 10.51 11.79
C ASP A 243 13.50 9.33 11.23
N PRO A 244 14.84 9.33 11.37
CA PRO A 244 15.68 8.31 10.75
C PRO A 244 15.46 6.90 11.32
N VAL A 245 14.73 6.75 12.44
CA VAL A 245 14.45 5.45 13.06
C VAL A 245 13.78 4.46 12.11
N VAL A 246 13.04 4.96 11.10
CA VAL A 246 12.29 4.10 10.17
C VAL A 246 13.10 3.68 8.94
N LEU A 247 14.21 4.36 8.62
CA LEU A 247 14.91 4.18 7.35
C LEU A 247 15.43 2.76 7.14
N GLU A 248 16.04 2.17 8.17
CA GLU A 248 16.52 0.79 8.07
C GLU A 248 15.36 -0.21 7.94
N ALA A 249 14.22 0.06 8.58
CA ALA A 249 13.05 -0.79 8.43
C ALA A 249 12.47 -0.73 7.01
N LEU A 250 12.42 0.46 6.42
CA LEU A 250 12.00 0.66 5.03
C LEU A 250 12.97 -0.02 4.05
N ARG A 251 14.29 0.05 4.32
CA ARG A 251 15.31 -0.64 3.52
C ARG A 251 15.10 -2.15 3.53
N ARG A 252 14.92 -2.75 4.71
CA ARG A 252 14.67 -4.19 4.84
C ARG A 252 13.36 -4.60 4.16
N ALA A 253 12.31 -3.77 4.25
CA ALA A 253 11.05 -4.01 3.55
C ALA A 253 11.21 -3.99 2.02
N ALA A 254 11.98 -3.04 1.48
CA ALA A 254 12.30 -3.00 0.05
C ALA A 254 13.04 -4.27 -0.40
N LEU A 255 14.07 -4.69 0.35
CA LEU A 255 14.83 -5.91 0.06
C LEU A 255 13.94 -7.15 0.12
N PHE A 256 13.06 -7.25 1.12
CA PHE A 256 12.06 -8.30 1.20
C PHE A 256 11.18 -8.34 -0.06
N HIS A 257 10.56 -7.22 -0.41
CA HIS A 257 9.66 -7.16 -1.56
C HIS A 257 10.36 -7.46 -2.89
N ALA A 258 11.61 -7.04 -3.06
CA ALA A 258 12.42 -7.37 -4.23
C ALA A 258 12.83 -8.86 -4.28
N SER A 259 12.99 -9.51 -3.13
CA SER A 259 13.41 -10.91 -3.02
C SER A 259 12.29 -11.89 -3.36
N VAL A 260 11.04 -11.50 -3.14
CA VAL A 260 9.87 -12.40 -3.23
C VAL A 260 9.12 -12.33 -4.56
N LEU A 261 9.72 -11.72 -5.58
CA LEU A 261 9.11 -11.61 -6.92
C LEU A 261 9.49 -12.77 -7.82
N PHE A 262 8.52 -13.23 -8.60
CA PHE A 262 8.76 -13.95 -9.86
C PHE A 262 9.27 -13.00 -10.94
N PRO A 263 9.86 -13.51 -12.05
CA PRO A 263 10.41 -12.67 -13.12
C PRO A 263 9.42 -11.65 -13.70
N ASN A 264 8.13 -12.00 -13.76
CA ASN A 264 7.06 -11.11 -14.23
C ASN A 264 6.68 -9.99 -13.24
N GLY A 265 7.28 -9.94 -12.04
CA GLY A 265 6.98 -8.95 -11.01
C GLY A 265 5.80 -9.27 -10.10
N SER A 266 5.15 -10.42 -10.28
CA SER A 266 4.17 -10.94 -9.31
C SER A 266 4.87 -11.52 -8.08
N ALA A 267 4.22 -11.43 -6.92
CA ALA A 267 4.79 -11.94 -5.67
C ALA A 267 4.56 -13.44 -5.51
N MET A 268 5.51 -14.12 -4.87
CA MET A 268 5.44 -15.53 -4.54
C MET A 268 4.40 -15.79 -3.44
N PRO A 269 3.34 -16.56 -3.72
CA PRO A 269 2.19 -16.66 -2.82
C PRO A 269 2.37 -17.67 -1.67
N SER A 270 3.26 -18.68 -1.76
CA SER A 270 3.47 -19.71 -0.72
C SER A 270 3.89 -19.15 0.64
N ILE A 271 4.63 -18.04 0.66
CA ILE A 271 5.05 -17.39 1.90
C ILE A 271 4.03 -16.38 2.43
N ASP A 272 3.02 -15.98 1.65
CA ASP A 272 1.99 -15.03 2.10
C ASP A 272 0.90 -15.76 2.90
N GLU A 273 0.67 -15.33 4.14
CA GLU A 273 -0.37 -15.93 5.00
C GLU A 273 -1.79 -15.55 4.60
N ARG A 274 -1.98 -14.46 3.84
CA ARG A 274 -3.31 -13.84 3.66
C ARG A 274 -3.75 -13.76 2.22
N GLN A 275 -2.84 -13.79 1.26
CA GLN A 275 -3.14 -13.55 -0.14
C GLN A 275 -2.82 -14.79 -1.00
N ILE A 276 -3.76 -15.11 -1.88
CA ILE A 276 -3.55 -16.07 -2.96
C ILE A 276 -2.83 -15.41 -4.14
N TYR A 277 -2.33 -16.22 -5.06
CA TYR A 277 -1.67 -15.74 -6.27
C TYR A 277 -2.55 -14.79 -7.09
N SER A 278 -1.94 -13.71 -7.56
CA SER A 278 -2.44 -12.86 -8.62
C SER A 278 -1.29 -12.52 -9.55
N ALA A 279 -1.53 -12.51 -10.86
CA ALA A 279 -0.56 -12.06 -11.84
C ALA A 279 -0.37 -10.53 -11.84
N GLY A 280 -1.15 -9.80 -11.04
CA GLY A 280 -1.06 -8.35 -10.95
C GLY A 280 0.30 -7.87 -10.43
N ILE A 281 0.85 -6.88 -11.11
CA ILE A 281 2.09 -6.20 -10.71
C ILE A 281 1.71 -5.10 -9.71
N ASN A 282 2.22 -5.19 -8.49
CA ASN A 282 2.09 -4.10 -7.52
C ASN A 282 3.28 -3.14 -7.68
N PRO A 283 3.07 -1.87 -8.09
CA PRO A 283 4.16 -0.92 -8.28
C PRO A 283 4.86 -0.47 -6.99
N GLY A 284 4.27 -0.73 -5.82
CA GLY A 284 4.78 -0.32 -4.51
C GLY A 284 4.09 0.94 -3.96
N ASN A 285 4.77 1.66 -3.07
CA ASN A 285 4.27 2.87 -2.40
C ASN A 285 5.44 3.76 -1.91
N PRO A 286 5.18 4.97 -1.37
CA PRO A 286 6.24 5.89 -0.94
C PRO A 286 7.19 5.35 0.14
N GLY A 287 6.78 4.31 0.90
CA GLY A 287 7.65 3.60 1.84
C GLY A 287 8.97 3.14 1.23
N PHE A 288 8.97 2.76 -0.05
CA PHE A 288 10.17 2.29 -0.72
C PHE A 288 10.96 3.43 -1.37
N ALA A 289 10.50 4.68 -1.35
CA ALA A 289 11.18 5.77 -2.05
C ALA A 289 12.36 6.38 -1.25
N HIS A 290 12.56 5.97 0.00
CA HIS A 290 13.50 6.61 0.92
C HIS A 290 14.88 5.95 0.99
N THR A 291 15.10 4.84 0.28
CA THR A 291 16.39 4.14 0.22
C THR A 291 16.77 3.80 -1.22
N PRO A 292 18.06 3.63 -1.55
CA PRO A 292 18.48 3.28 -2.90
C PRO A 292 17.85 1.98 -3.43
N GLU A 293 17.81 0.94 -2.60
CA GLU A 293 17.25 -0.37 -2.96
C GLU A 293 15.73 -0.29 -3.16
N GLY A 294 15.04 0.51 -2.34
CA GLY A 294 13.61 0.71 -2.48
C GLY A 294 13.24 1.50 -3.74
N ARG A 295 14.02 2.52 -4.11
CA ARG A 295 13.81 3.24 -5.37
C ARG A 295 14.04 2.34 -6.57
N GLY A 296 15.03 1.45 -6.52
CA GLY A 296 15.22 0.45 -7.57
C GLY A 296 14.07 -0.55 -7.65
N TYR A 297 13.54 -1.00 -6.52
CA TYR A 297 12.32 -1.81 -6.49
C TYR A 297 11.13 -1.08 -7.14
N LEU A 298 10.86 0.17 -6.77
CA LEU A 298 9.77 0.97 -7.35
C LEU A 298 9.93 1.14 -8.85
N LEU A 299 11.13 1.54 -9.30
CA LEU A 299 11.40 1.75 -10.72
C LEU A 299 11.25 0.45 -11.54
N SER A 300 11.74 -0.66 -10.98
CA SER A 300 11.64 -1.99 -11.56
C SER A 300 10.19 -2.47 -11.70
N GLN A 301 9.34 -2.25 -10.70
CA GLN A 301 7.92 -2.61 -10.75
C GLN A 301 7.09 -1.65 -11.61
N LEU A 302 7.40 -0.34 -11.59
CA LEU A 302 6.76 0.64 -12.48
C LEU A 302 7.01 0.32 -13.95
N ARG A 303 8.26 -0.03 -14.31
CA ARG A 303 8.60 -0.47 -15.68
C ARG A 303 7.80 -1.68 -16.11
N ARG A 304 7.67 -2.69 -15.23
CA ARG A 304 6.87 -3.89 -15.51
C ARG A 304 5.38 -3.58 -15.65
N PHE A 305 4.85 -2.73 -14.77
CA PHE A 305 3.45 -2.33 -14.80
C PHE A 305 3.13 -1.54 -16.07
N ALA A 306 3.99 -0.58 -16.42
CA ALA A 306 3.82 0.26 -17.59
C ALA A 306 3.93 -0.54 -18.90
N GLY A 307 4.86 -1.51 -18.96
CA GLY A 307 5.09 -2.32 -20.16
C GLY A 307 5.46 -1.46 -21.38
N GLU A 308 5.33 -2.03 -22.57
CA GLU A 308 5.62 -1.32 -23.82
C GLU A 308 4.58 -0.22 -24.13
N GLU A 309 3.36 -0.37 -23.62
CA GLU A 309 2.25 0.57 -23.83
C GLU A 309 2.31 1.79 -22.91
N MET A 310 3.27 1.83 -21.97
CA MET A 310 3.41 2.88 -20.96
C MET A 310 2.12 3.10 -20.14
N ALA A 311 1.48 1.99 -19.74
CA ALA A 311 0.28 2.01 -18.92
C ALA A 311 0.49 2.86 -17.65
N LEU A 312 -0.49 3.71 -17.33
CA LEU A 312 -0.44 4.61 -16.18
C LEU A 312 -0.92 3.88 -14.92
N ILE A 313 -0.17 4.04 -13.82
CA ILE A 313 -0.65 3.68 -12.49
C ILE A 313 -1.87 4.54 -12.11
N ASN A 314 -2.67 4.09 -11.15
CA ASN A 314 -3.76 4.92 -10.64
C ASN A 314 -3.24 6.23 -10.03
N ALA A 315 -4.03 7.29 -10.13
CA ALA A 315 -3.64 8.61 -9.70
C ALA A 315 -3.40 8.77 -8.20
N GLU A 316 -4.01 7.94 -7.34
CA GLU A 316 -3.76 8.00 -5.89
C GLU A 316 -2.33 7.57 -5.55
N LEU A 317 -1.86 6.48 -6.17
CA LEU A 317 -0.47 6.04 -6.02
C LEU A 317 0.48 7.06 -6.62
N ALA A 318 0.17 7.58 -7.81
CA ALA A 318 0.99 8.62 -8.45
C ALA A 318 1.10 9.88 -7.58
N ALA A 319 -0.01 10.37 -7.03
CA ALA A 319 -0.07 11.49 -6.10
C ALA A 319 0.75 11.22 -4.83
N SER A 320 0.64 10.02 -4.28
CA SER A 320 1.41 9.64 -3.09
C SER A 320 2.91 9.56 -3.37
N LEU A 321 3.33 8.97 -4.48
CA LEU A 321 4.73 8.92 -4.87
C LEU A 321 5.28 10.32 -5.17
N LEU A 322 4.52 11.16 -5.86
CA LEU A 322 4.96 12.50 -6.22
C LEU A 322 5.23 13.39 -4.98
N LEU A 323 4.39 13.28 -3.95
CA LEU A 323 4.50 14.13 -2.76
C LEU A 323 5.44 13.59 -1.69
N TYR A 324 5.51 12.27 -1.52
CA TYR A 324 6.13 11.65 -0.35
C TYR A 324 7.36 10.82 -0.67
N SER A 325 7.85 10.86 -1.90
CA SER A 325 9.11 10.22 -2.27
C SER A 325 10.31 11.12 -1.99
N SER A 326 11.44 10.49 -1.66
CA SER A 326 12.74 11.17 -1.71
C SER A 326 13.42 10.93 -3.04
N ASP A 327 14.20 11.92 -3.48
CA ASP A 327 15.17 11.76 -4.57
C ASP A 327 16.40 10.99 -4.09
N GLY A 328 17.19 10.45 -5.03
CA GLY A 328 18.52 9.91 -4.73
C GLY A 328 18.92 8.71 -5.57
N GLU A 329 20.05 8.10 -5.19
CA GLU A 329 20.63 6.95 -5.88
C GLU A 329 19.66 5.77 -6.02
N VAL A 330 19.81 4.96 -7.06
CA VAL A 330 18.96 3.80 -7.35
C VAL A 330 19.84 2.55 -7.37
N VAL A 331 19.40 1.49 -6.69
CA VAL A 331 20.03 0.16 -6.73
C VAL A 331 19.00 -0.86 -7.22
N MET A 332 19.22 -1.44 -8.39
CA MET A 332 18.21 -2.26 -9.07
C MET A 332 18.04 -3.64 -8.39
N PRO A 333 16.83 -4.22 -8.37
CA PRO A 333 16.58 -5.52 -7.74
C PRO A 333 17.34 -6.71 -8.32
N GLU A 334 17.77 -6.61 -9.57
CA GLU A 334 18.58 -7.63 -10.24
C GLU A 334 19.96 -7.81 -9.61
N ASP A 335 20.40 -6.84 -8.81
CA ASP A 335 21.60 -6.93 -7.97
C ASP A 335 21.35 -7.68 -6.64
N ILE A 336 20.12 -8.13 -6.36
CA ILE A 336 19.73 -8.75 -5.07
C ILE A 336 19.72 -10.28 -5.16
N GLY A 337 20.58 -10.90 -4.35
CA GLY A 337 20.74 -12.35 -4.23
C GLY A 337 21.94 -12.87 -5.02
N GLU A 338 22.25 -14.16 -4.83
CA GLU A 338 23.36 -14.82 -5.54
C GLU A 338 22.79 -15.71 -6.64
N GLU A 339 23.24 -15.49 -7.88
CA GLU A 339 22.87 -16.30 -9.06
C GLU A 339 21.36 -16.47 -9.27
N GLY A 340 20.53 -15.54 -8.81
CA GLY A 340 19.06 -15.61 -8.90
C GLY A 340 18.38 -16.37 -7.75
N VAL A 341 19.08 -16.60 -6.63
CA VAL A 341 18.54 -17.19 -5.41
C VAL A 341 18.37 -16.13 -4.32
N ALA A 342 17.20 -16.09 -3.70
CA ALA A 342 16.94 -15.36 -2.46
C ALA A 342 16.54 -16.33 -1.35
N ILE A 343 17.06 -16.09 -0.14
CA ILE A 343 16.70 -16.83 1.08
C ILE A 343 16.16 -15.83 2.08
N LEU A 344 15.05 -16.17 2.72
CA LEU A 344 14.45 -15.37 3.78
C LEU A 344 14.69 -16.01 5.15
N GLY A 345 14.86 -15.15 6.16
CA GLY A 345 15.02 -15.57 7.55
C GLY A 345 16.19 -16.54 7.74
N ASP A 346 15.99 -17.55 8.59
CA ASP A 346 16.97 -18.62 8.84
C ASP A 346 16.70 -19.84 7.95
N ASN A 347 16.59 -19.60 6.63
CA ASN A 347 16.10 -20.57 5.64
C ASN A 347 14.60 -20.91 5.80
N ASP A 348 13.82 -19.93 6.25
CA ASP A 348 12.36 -20.05 6.37
C ASP A 348 11.66 -20.03 4.99
N ALA A 349 12.33 -19.49 3.97
CA ALA A 349 11.90 -19.62 2.58
C ALA A 349 13.07 -19.49 1.60
N LEU A 350 12.90 -20.05 0.41
CA LEU A 350 13.82 -19.91 -0.72
C LEU A 350 13.05 -19.58 -1.99
N ILE A 351 13.58 -18.63 -2.74
CA ILE A 351 13.09 -18.25 -4.06
C ILE A 351 14.21 -18.43 -5.06
N ARG A 352 13.98 -19.26 -6.09
CA ARG A 352 14.87 -19.39 -7.24
C ARG A 352 14.21 -18.76 -8.45
N ARG A 353 14.88 -17.77 -9.03
CA ARG A 353 14.55 -17.18 -10.34
C ARG A 353 15.48 -17.76 -11.38
N GLY A 354 15.00 -18.68 -12.21
CA GLY A 354 15.73 -19.16 -13.40
C GLY A 354 15.31 -18.38 -14.65
N GLU A 355 15.90 -18.74 -15.80
CA GLU A 355 15.53 -18.16 -17.10
C GLU A 355 14.06 -18.48 -17.43
N ALA A 356 13.76 -19.75 -17.73
CA ALA A 356 12.39 -20.17 -18.04
C ALA A 356 11.57 -20.55 -16.80
N TRP A 357 12.20 -21.21 -15.82
CA TRP A 357 11.55 -21.76 -14.63
C TRP A 357 12.00 -21.05 -13.36
N SER A 358 11.02 -20.70 -12.52
CA SER A 358 11.24 -20.19 -11.17
C SER A 358 10.46 -21.03 -10.17
N TRP A 359 10.97 -21.15 -8.95
CA TRP A 359 10.28 -21.89 -7.90
C TRP A 359 10.51 -21.28 -6.52
N GLY A 360 9.54 -21.54 -5.67
CA GLY A 360 9.47 -21.08 -4.29
C GLY A 360 9.31 -22.25 -3.34
N PHE A 361 10.05 -22.21 -2.23
CA PHE A 361 9.84 -23.10 -1.10
C PHE A 361 9.57 -22.28 0.14
N SER A 362 8.52 -22.63 0.88
CA SER A 362 8.17 -22.05 2.17
C SER A 362 8.33 -23.12 3.26
N ALA A 363 9.06 -22.80 4.32
CA ALA A 363 9.13 -23.56 5.55
C ALA A 363 8.30 -22.92 6.68
N TYR A 364 7.58 -21.84 6.40
CA TYR A 364 6.63 -21.27 7.36
C TYR A 364 5.48 -22.24 7.61
N THR A 365 5.45 -22.78 8.81
CA THR A 365 4.41 -23.70 9.30
C THR A 365 3.66 -23.06 10.47
N ALA A 366 2.44 -23.51 10.70
CA ALA A 366 1.62 -23.10 11.82
C ALA A 366 0.54 -24.15 12.07
N GLU A 367 0.11 -24.27 13.32
CA GLU A 367 -1.16 -24.92 13.63
C GLU A 367 -2.31 -24.19 12.90
N VAL A 368 -3.37 -24.93 12.60
CA VAL A 368 -4.57 -24.36 11.97
C VAL A 368 -5.16 -23.30 12.90
N PRO A 369 -5.18 -22.01 12.50
CA PRO A 369 -5.61 -20.97 13.40
C PRO A 369 -7.13 -21.00 13.58
N ASP A 370 -7.58 -20.86 14.83
CA ASP A 370 -9.00 -20.68 15.19
C ASP A 370 -9.45 -19.23 14.92
N ASN A 371 -9.29 -18.81 13.66
CA ASN A 371 -9.57 -17.46 13.20
C ASN A 371 -9.96 -17.48 11.72
N ARG A 372 -11.13 -16.93 11.40
CA ARG A 372 -11.65 -16.83 10.03
C ARG A 372 -10.81 -15.97 9.07
N TRP A 373 -9.95 -15.10 9.60
CA TRP A 373 -9.17 -14.14 8.81
C TRP A 373 -7.77 -14.63 8.50
N ILE A 374 -7.23 -15.57 9.28
CA ILE A 374 -5.90 -16.13 9.10
C ILE A 374 -6.03 -17.42 8.29
N GLN A 375 -5.32 -17.51 7.15
CA GLN A 375 -5.35 -18.70 6.30
C GLN A 375 -4.51 -19.82 6.91
N ASP A 376 -4.72 -21.04 6.42
CA ASP A 376 -3.99 -22.21 6.90
C ASP A 376 -2.65 -22.29 6.16
N ARG A 377 -1.53 -22.44 6.88
CA ARG A 377 -0.17 -22.58 6.29
C ARG A 377 -0.01 -23.95 5.63
N HIS A 378 -0.53 -24.06 4.41
CA HIS A 378 -0.66 -25.32 3.70
C HIS A 378 -0.06 -25.35 2.29
N ASN A 379 0.36 -24.22 1.75
CA ASN A 379 1.08 -24.14 0.48
C ASN A 379 2.58 -23.94 0.74
N LEU A 380 3.38 -24.95 0.40
CA LEU A 380 4.83 -24.96 0.66
C LEU A 380 5.67 -24.83 -0.60
N VAL A 381 5.06 -24.99 -1.79
CA VAL A 381 5.77 -25.01 -3.07
C VAL A 381 5.02 -24.15 -4.08
N ASP A 382 5.74 -23.25 -4.74
CA ASP A 382 5.26 -22.61 -5.96
C ASP A 382 6.18 -22.94 -7.13
N LEU A 383 5.60 -23.19 -8.31
CA LEU A 383 6.32 -23.40 -9.55
C LEU A 383 5.79 -22.44 -10.61
N PHE A 384 6.68 -21.66 -11.20
CA PHE A 384 6.38 -20.62 -12.17
C PHE A 384 7.17 -20.84 -13.47
N HIS A 385 6.56 -20.57 -14.60
CA HIS A 385 7.22 -20.54 -15.91
C HIS A 385 6.94 -19.21 -16.61
N GLU A 386 7.94 -18.64 -17.29
CA GLU A 386 7.83 -17.32 -17.94
C GLU A 386 6.63 -17.20 -18.88
N ASP A 387 6.39 -18.22 -19.72
CA ASP A 387 5.28 -18.22 -20.69
C ASP A 387 3.93 -18.68 -20.11
N LEU A 388 3.93 -19.43 -19.00
CA LEU A 388 2.72 -20.07 -18.47
C LEU A 388 2.17 -19.36 -17.22
N GLY A 389 2.99 -18.51 -16.59
CA GLY A 389 2.72 -17.99 -15.27
C GLY A 389 2.91 -19.04 -14.18
N LEU A 390 2.13 -18.94 -13.10
CA LEU A 390 2.14 -19.93 -12.01
C LEU A 390 1.53 -21.26 -12.47
N VAL A 391 2.33 -22.33 -12.43
CA VAL A 391 1.98 -23.68 -12.86
C VAL A 391 1.49 -24.55 -11.69
N ALA A 392 2.10 -24.40 -10.51
CA ALA A 392 1.70 -25.12 -9.29
C ALA A 392 1.88 -24.22 -8.05
N GLY A 393 1.11 -24.51 -7.00
CA GLY A 393 1.01 -23.69 -5.79
C GLY A 393 -0.19 -22.75 -5.86
N GLY A 394 -0.05 -21.54 -5.35
CA GLY A 394 -1.11 -20.52 -5.43
C GLY A 394 -1.43 -19.79 -4.14
N GLY A 395 -0.69 -20.06 -3.07
CA GLY A 395 -0.82 -19.40 -1.77
C GLY A 395 -1.69 -20.16 -0.79
N ASN A 396 -1.85 -19.57 0.38
CA ASN A 396 -2.56 -20.17 1.50
C ASN A 396 -4.06 -19.81 1.46
N THR A 397 -4.92 -20.75 1.84
CA THR A 397 -6.38 -20.60 1.92
C THR A 397 -6.92 -21.22 3.20
N LYS A 398 -8.22 -21.08 3.45
CA LYS A 398 -8.86 -21.49 4.70
C LYS A 398 -9.65 -22.77 4.51
N LEU A 399 -9.32 -23.81 5.27
CA LEU A 399 -10.09 -25.05 5.37
C LEU A 399 -10.32 -25.77 4.02
N GLN A 400 -9.30 -25.74 3.14
CA GLN A 400 -9.34 -26.39 1.82
C GLN A 400 -8.20 -27.41 1.67
N PRO A 401 -8.36 -28.65 2.17
CA PRO A 401 -7.31 -29.68 2.17
C PRO A 401 -6.90 -30.18 0.77
N TYR A 402 -7.73 -29.96 -0.25
CA TYR A 402 -7.37 -30.24 -1.64
C TYR A 402 -6.46 -29.17 -2.27
N TRP A 403 -6.32 -28.02 -1.61
CA TRP A 403 -5.42 -26.94 -2.01
C TRP A 403 -4.02 -27.12 -1.41
N SER A 404 -3.91 -27.89 -0.33
CA SER A 404 -2.66 -28.10 0.40
C SER A 404 -1.62 -28.85 -0.43
N THR A 405 -0.34 -28.50 -0.27
CA THR A 405 0.79 -29.22 -0.87
C THR A 405 0.84 -30.68 -0.41
N PHE A 406 0.57 -30.91 0.88
CA PHE A 406 0.49 -32.24 1.48
C PHE A 406 -0.76 -32.36 2.33
N THR A 407 -1.45 -33.49 2.19
CA THR A 407 -2.60 -33.85 3.02
C THR A 407 -2.50 -35.30 3.44
N VAL A 408 -2.71 -35.57 4.73
CA VAL A 408 -2.67 -36.91 5.32
C VAL A 408 -4.03 -37.21 5.96
N GLY A 409 -4.71 -38.24 5.47
CA GLY A 409 -6.04 -38.63 5.93
C GLY A 409 -7.08 -38.55 4.82
N ASP A 410 -8.36 -38.47 5.20
CA ASP A 410 -9.49 -38.38 4.27
C ASP A 410 -10.03 -36.94 4.20
N PRO A 411 -9.76 -36.18 3.11
CA PRO A 411 -10.23 -34.81 2.97
C PRO A 411 -11.75 -34.68 2.97
N SER A 412 -12.47 -35.77 2.66
CA SER A 412 -13.93 -35.76 2.69
C SER A 412 -14.48 -35.58 4.10
N LEU A 413 -13.70 -35.79 5.16
CA LEU A 413 -14.13 -35.56 6.54
C LEU A 413 -14.29 -34.07 6.88
N LEU A 414 -13.68 -33.17 6.10
CA LEU A 414 -13.83 -31.74 6.28
C LEU A 414 -14.99 -31.22 5.42
N HIS A 415 -16.09 -30.85 6.08
CA HIS A 415 -17.29 -30.35 5.44
C HIS A 415 -17.67 -28.97 5.98
N HIS A 416 -18.01 -28.05 5.07
CA HIS A 416 -18.47 -26.71 5.41
C HIS A 416 -19.88 -26.46 4.90
N THR A 417 -20.63 -25.65 5.64
CA THR A 417 -21.90 -25.11 5.16
C THR A 417 -21.60 -23.85 4.35
N PRO A 418 -21.98 -23.77 3.06
CA PRO A 418 -21.79 -22.55 2.28
C PRO A 418 -22.42 -21.34 2.97
N GLY A 419 -21.64 -20.27 3.13
CA GLY A 419 -22.06 -19.03 3.80
C GLY A 419 -21.91 -19.03 5.32
N ASP A 420 -21.48 -20.14 5.94
CA ASP A 420 -21.09 -20.14 7.35
C ASP A 420 -19.83 -19.32 7.55
N GLN A 421 -19.95 -18.28 8.39
CA GLN A 421 -18.85 -17.36 8.68
C GLN A 421 -18.07 -17.74 9.94
N ASN A 422 -18.52 -18.77 10.66
CA ASN A 422 -17.88 -19.25 11.88
C ASN A 422 -17.97 -20.79 11.98
N PRO A 423 -17.45 -21.52 10.96
CA PRO A 423 -17.36 -22.97 11.03
C PRO A 423 -16.43 -23.40 12.17
N ASN A 424 -16.46 -24.68 12.52
CA ASN A 424 -15.39 -25.24 13.35
C ASN A 424 -14.08 -25.25 12.53
N PHE A 425 -13.15 -24.35 12.87
CA PHE A 425 -11.87 -24.23 12.17
C PHE A 425 -10.90 -25.37 12.49
N THR A 426 -11.08 -26.04 13.63
CA THR A 426 -10.19 -27.09 14.13
C THR A 426 -10.96 -28.36 14.48
N PRO A 427 -11.68 -28.98 13.52
CA PRO A 427 -12.45 -30.18 13.80
C PRO A 427 -11.55 -31.35 14.18
N GLU A 428 -11.97 -32.12 15.18
CA GLU A 428 -11.30 -33.35 15.58
C GLU A 428 -11.65 -34.47 14.59
N ILE A 429 -10.89 -34.53 13.49
CA ILE A 429 -11.06 -35.48 12.40
C ILE A 429 -9.72 -36.13 12.04
N ALA A 430 -9.76 -37.30 11.42
CA ALA A 430 -8.57 -38.01 10.92
C ALA A 430 -8.05 -37.39 9.61
N LEU A 431 -7.73 -36.09 9.65
CA LEU A 431 -7.23 -35.30 8.53
C LEU A 431 -6.22 -34.26 9.02
N ARG A 432 -5.08 -34.16 8.34
CA ARG A 432 -4.09 -33.09 8.49
C ARG A 432 -3.78 -32.48 7.13
N TRP A 433 -3.76 -31.15 7.06
CA TRP A 433 -3.57 -30.41 5.80
C TRP A 433 -2.63 -29.20 5.94
N THR A 434 -2.09 -28.96 7.13
CA THR A 434 -0.93 -28.11 7.39
C THR A 434 0.22 -28.99 7.86
N ALA A 435 1.46 -28.60 7.58
CA ALA A 435 2.63 -29.32 8.09
C ALA A 435 2.92 -28.89 9.54
N ASP A 436 3.33 -29.86 10.36
CA ASP A 436 3.78 -29.60 11.75
C ASP A 436 5.15 -28.91 11.75
N GLU A 437 6.04 -29.32 10.84
CA GLU A 437 7.39 -28.80 10.68
C GLU A 437 7.79 -28.82 9.19
N ALA A 438 8.61 -27.85 8.77
CA ALA A 438 9.23 -27.82 7.45
C ALA A 438 10.61 -27.15 7.56
N ALA A 439 11.52 -27.50 6.65
CA ALA A 439 12.84 -26.88 6.57
C ALA A 439 13.26 -26.75 5.10
N VAL A 440 13.88 -25.63 4.75
CA VAL A 440 14.59 -25.47 3.48
C VAL A 440 16.08 -25.62 3.75
N SER A 441 16.76 -26.43 2.94
CA SER A 441 18.20 -26.70 3.05
C SER A 441 18.85 -26.69 1.67
N ARG A 442 20.13 -26.30 1.59
CA ARG A 442 20.91 -26.44 0.35
C ARG A 442 21.50 -27.85 0.26
N ASP A 443 21.78 -28.30 -0.97
CA ASP A 443 22.51 -29.55 -1.18
C ASP A 443 23.86 -29.52 -0.45
N GLY A 444 24.06 -30.48 0.45
CA GLY A 444 25.24 -30.56 1.35
C GLY A 444 24.94 -30.29 2.82
N ASP A 445 23.81 -29.63 3.15
CA ASP A 445 23.39 -29.36 4.54
C ASP A 445 22.60 -30.51 5.16
N LEU A 446 22.03 -31.38 4.33
CA LEU A 446 21.28 -32.54 4.79
C LEU A 446 22.22 -33.71 5.13
N ARG A 447 22.31 -34.05 6.43
CA ARG A 447 22.37 -35.47 6.76
C ARG A 447 21.05 -36.06 6.27
N ARG A 448 21.12 -36.99 5.31
CA ARG A 448 20.00 -37.89 4.99
C ARG A 448 19.31 -38.24 6.31
N LEU A 449 18.03 -37.93 6.45
CA LEU A 449 17.23 -38.54 7.50
C LEU A 449 17.31 -40.04 7.21
N ASP A 450 18.03 -40.77 8.06
CA ASP A 450 18.15 -42.21 7.94
C ASP A 450 16.73 -42.78 7.93
N ALA A 451 16.40 -43.48 6.84
CA ALA A 451 15.09 -44.04 6.54
C ALA A 451 14.67 -45.14 7.52
#